data_AF-A0A0Q0C4L5-F1
#
_entry.id   AF-A0A0Q0C4L5-F1
#
_cell.length_a   1.000
_cell.length_b   1.000
_cell.length_c   1.000
_cell.angle_alpha   90.00
_cell.angle_beta   90.00
_cell.angle_gamma   90.00
#
_symmetry.space_group_name_H-M   'P 1'
#
loop_
_entity.id
_entity.type
_entity.pdbx_description
1 polymer ?
#
loop_
_entity_poly.entity_id
_entity_poly.type
_entity_poly.pdbx_seq_one_letter_code
_entity_poly.pdbx_strand_id
1 'polypeptide(L)'
;MELASGSQNQRLLECIARELRVLDGQSLVKNFARRLMQSRAQVVINDDLRDDTVDWPYLYEQGFQVIKVLADSSLRQLRLGLRGDISVVENSALDLQMRRIDADYVLPNSGSLAQLKQRVAVVGRWAMHGAQRRIAS
;
A
#
# COMPACT_ATOMS: atom_id res chain seq x y z
N MET A 1 -4.20 16.43 25.91
CA MET A 1 -4.94 15.33 25.25
C MET A 1 -3.90 14.36 24.75
N GLU A 2 -3.85 13.14 25.29
CA GLU A 2 -2.84 12.15 24.91
C GLU A 2 -3.38 11.37 23.71
N LEU A 3 -2.63 11.37 22.60
CA LEU A 3 -3.01 10.65 21.39
C LEU A 3 -2.63 9.17 21.55
N ALA A 4 -3.52 8.26 21.15
CA ALA A 4 -3.19 6.85 21.17
C ALA A 4 -2.01 6.57 20.21
N SER A 5 -1.13 5.66 20.61
CA SER A 5 -0.01 5.27 19.76
C SER A 5 -0.53 4.70 18.44
N GLY A 6 -0.05 5.24 17.32
CA GLY A 6 -0.49 4.86 15.97
C GLY A 6 -1.74 5.59 15.45
N SER A 7 -2.33 6.52 16.21
CA SER A 7 -3.41 7.38 15.71
C SER A 7 -2.96 8.20 14.50
N GLN A 8 -3.79 8.23 13.46
CA GLN A 8 -3.53 9.01 12.25
C GLN A 8 -4.46 10.23 12.13
N ASN A 9 -3.97 11.26 11.44
CA ASN A 9 -4.81 12.32 10.90
C ASN A 9 -4.88 12.18 9.38
N GLN A 10 -5.79 11.33 8.90
CA GLN A 10 -5.86 10.96 7.48
C GLN A 10 -6.12 12.17 6.58
N ARG A 11 -6.96 13.12 7.01
CA ARG A 11 -7.24 14.35 6.25
C ARG A 11 -6.00 15.20 6.03
N LEU A 12 -5.17 15.35 7.08
CA LEU A 12 -3.93 16.11 6.98
C LEU A 12 -2.93 15.40 6.04
N LEU A 13 -2.79 14.07 6.17
CA LEU A 13 -1.91 13.28 5.31
C LEU A 13 -2.33 13.37 3.84
N GLU A 14 -3.62 13.26 3.55
CA GLU A 14 -4.16 13.42 2.19
C GLU A 14 -3.91 14.82 1.64
N CYS A 15 -4.11 15.86 2.46
CA CYS A 15 -3.84 17.25 2.09
C CYS A 15 -2.36 17.44 1.72
N ILE A 16 -1.43 17.01 2.58
CA ILE A 16 0.01 17.10 2.32
C ILE A 16 0.38 16.38 1.02
N ALA A 17 -0.12 15.15 0.82
CA ALA A 17 0.16 14.37 -0.37
C ALA A 17 -0.39 15.04 -1.64
N ARG A 18 -1.55 15.69 -1.56
CA ARG A 18 -2.12 16.48 -2.66
C ARG A 18 -1.27 17.70 -2.97
N GLU A 19 -0.94 18.51 -1.97
CA GLU A 19 -0.17 19.75 -2.21
C GLU A 19 1.24 19.45 -2.74
N LEU A 20 1.87 18.36 -2.30
CA LEU A 20 3.14 17.90 -2.90
C LEU A 20 2.98 17.56 -4.39
N ARG A 21 1.87 16.92 -4.78
CA ARG A 21 1.56 16.60 -6.18
C ARG A 21 1.19 17.84 -7.01
N VAL A 22 0.64 18.88 -6.40
CA VAL A 22 0.40 20.17 -7.07
C VAL A 22 1.75 20.83 -7.45
N LEU A 23 2.73 20.79 -6.55
CA LEU A 23 4.07 21.33 -6.81
C LEU A 23 4.84 20.50 -7.85
N ASP A 24 4.76 19.18 -7.74
CA ASP A 24 5.34 18.22 -8.69
C ASP A 24 4.52 16.94 -8.66
N GLY A 25 3.82 16.64 -9.75
CA GLY A 25 2.95 15.45 -9.85
C GLY A 25 3.67 14.12 -9.60
N GLN A 26 4.99 14.09 -9.73
CA GLN A 26 5.83 12.93 -9.47
C GLN A 26 6.60 13.02 -8.13
N SER A 27 6.30 14.00 -7.27
CA SER A 27 7.03 14.29 -6.03
C SER A 27 7.26 13.06 -5.14
N LEU A 28 6.22 12.25 -4.94
CA LEU A 28 6.29 11.04 -4.12
C LEU A 28 7.12 9.94 -4.80
N VAL A 29 6.83 9.64 -6.08
CA VAL A 29 7.59 8.65 -6.86
C VAL A 29 9.07 9.02 -6.98
N LYS A 30 9.40 10.29 -7.23
CA LYS A 30 10.80 10.76 -7.29
C LYS A 30 11.51 10.60 -5.95
N ASN A 31 10.80 10.84 -4.84
CA ASN A 31 11.36 10.62 -3.51
C ASN A 31 11.64 9.13 -3.26
N PHE A 32 10.67 8.27 -3.59
CA PHE A 32 10.82 6.83 -3.48
C PHE A 32 11.95 6.29 -4.36
N ALA A 33 11.99 6.68 -5.64
CA ALA A 33 13.02 6.31 -6.61
C ALA A 33 14.44 6.61 -6.11
N ARG A 34 14.64 7.81 -5.54
CA ARG A 34 15.94 8.21 -4.98
C ARG A 34 16.39 7.29 -3.85
N ARG A 35 15.48 6.90 -2.96
CA ARG A 35 15.76 5.98 -1.86
C ARG A 35 15.98 4.55 -2.36
N LEU A 36 15.19 4.13 -3.34
CA LEU A 36 15.30 2.81 -3.96
C LEU A 36 16.67 2.61 -4.60
N MET A 37 17.15 3.58 -5.39
CA MET A 37 18.47 3.53 -6.03
C MET A 37 19.64 3.44 -5.03
N GLN A 38 19.46 3.94 -3.81
CA GLN A 38 20.47 3.90 -2.75
C GLN A 38 20.36 2.65 -1.86
N SER A 39 19.29 1.88 -2.01
CA SER A 39 19.03 0.71 -1.20
C SER A 39 19.93 -0.46 -1.61
N ARG A 40 20.45 -1.17 -0.62
CA ARG A 40 21.11 -2.48 -0.79
C ARG A 40 20.25 -3.63 -0.28
N ALA A 41 18.98 -3.36 0.05
CA ALA A 41 18.07 -4.38 0.54
C ALA A 41 17.81 -5.41 -0.56
N GLN A 42 17.81 -6.69 -0.20
CA GLN A 42 17.46 -7.76 -1.14
C GLN A 42 15.96 -7.75 -1.47
N VAL A 43 15.14 -7.21 -0.58
CA VAL A 43 13.69 -7.10 -0.72
C VAL A 43 13.27 -5.70 -0.32
N VAL A 44 12.47 -5.06 -1.17
CA VAL A 44 11.83 -3.77 -0.89
C VAL A 44 10.32 -3.97 -0.94
N ILE A 45 9.63 -3.49 0.09
CA ILE A 45 8.17 -3.49 0.17
C ILE A 45 7.71 -2.04 0.16
N ASN A 46 6.80 -1.71 -0.75
CA ASN A 46 6.01 -0.49 -0.71
C ASN A 46 4.61 -0.87 -0.21
N ASP A 47 4.20 -0.35 0.94
CA ASP A 47 2.98 -0.75 1.65
C ASP A 47 1.80 0.21 1.47
N ASP A 48 2.00 1.33 0.76
CA ASP A 48 1.02 2.42 0.66
C ASP A 48 0.79 2.89 -0.79
N LEU A 49 0.76 1.95 -1.75
CA LEU A 49 0.39 2.24 -3.12
C LEU A 49 -1.10 2.60 -3.22
N ARG A 50 -1.41 3.80 -3.69
CA ARG A 50 -2.79 4.29 -3.84
C ARG A 50 -3.13 4.87 -5.22
N ASP A 51 -2.15 5.44 -5.91
CA ASP A 51 -2.37 6.16 -7.17
C ASP A 51 -2.12 5.26 -8.38
N ASP A 52 -3.13 5.17 -9.25
CA ASP A 52 -3.13 4.32 -10.43
C ASP A 52 -2.56 4.99 -11.69
N THR A 53 -2.16 6.26 -11.61
CA THR A 53 -1.78 7.05 -12.79
C THR A 53 -0.29 7.38 -12.86
N VAL A 54 0.37 7.48 -11.71
CA VAL A 54 1.78 7.88 -11.55
C VAL A 54 2.52 6.84 -10.71
N ASP A 55 2.01 6.52 -9.52
CA ASP A 55 2.75 5.68 -8.57
C ASP A 55 2.76 4.21 -9.02
N TRP A 56 1.60 3.67 -9.40
CA TRP A 56 1.50 2.28 -9.85
C TRP A 56 2.31 1.99 -11.13
N PRO A 57 2.20 2.76 -12.22
CA PRO A 57 2.99 2.53 -13.43
C PRO A 57 4.49 2.53 -13.14
N TYR A 58 4.98 3.48 -12.34
CA TYR A 58 6.39 3.52 -11.95
C TYR A 58 6.82 2.25 -11.20
N LEU A 59 6.07 1.82 -10.18
CA LEU A 59 6.42 0.60 -9.42
C LEU A 59 6.41 -0.64 -10.32
N TYR A 60 5.44 -0.74 -11.23
CA TYR A 60 5.36 -1.83 -12.19
C TYR A 60 6.58 -1.87 -13.11
N GLU A 61 7.01 -0.72 -13.65
CA GLU A 61 8.23 -0.59 -14.46
C GLU A 61 9.51 -0.96 -13.68
N GLN A 62 9.55 -0.67 -12.38
CA GLN A 62 10.65 -1.11 -11.50
C GLN A 62 10.57 -2.60 -11.13
N GLY A 63 9.63 -3.36 -11.68
CA GLY A 63 9.50 -4.80 -11.49
C GLY A 63 8.83 -5.22 -10.19
N PHE A 64 8.17 -4.30 -9.47
CA PHE A 64 7.42 -4.64 -8.26
C PHE A 64 6.25 -5.58 -8.61
N GLN A 65 5.90 -6.42 -7.65
CA GLN A 65 4.68 -7.23 -7.69
C GLN A 65 3.63 -6.61 -6.78
N VAL A 66 2.38 -6.54 -7.25
CA VAL A 66 1.26 -5.93 -6.52
C VAL A 66 0.46 -7.01 -5.80
N ILE A 67 0.43 -6.92 -4.47
CA ILE A 67 -0.42 -7.74 -3.61
C ILE A 67 -1.55 -6.87 -3.06
N LYS A 68 -2.80 -7.20 -3.40
CA LYS A 68 -3.97 -6.54 -2.80
C LYS A 68 -4.47 -7.31 -1.59
N VAL A 69 -4.50 -6.66 -0.43
CA VAL A 69 -5.11 -7.21 0.78
C VAL A 69 -6.56 -6.71 0.86
N LEU A 70 -7.52 -7.63 0.72
CA LEU A 70 -8.94 -7.29 0.71
C LEU A 70 -9.62 -7.78 1.98
N ALA A 71 -10.37 -6.90 2.65
CA ALA A 71 -11.26 -7.26 3.74
C ALA A 71 -12.68 -6.82 3.39
N ASP A 72 -13.68 -7.49 3.96
CA ASP A 72 -15.07 -7.08 3.82
C ASP A 72 -15.24 -5.62 4.28
N SER A 73 -16.03 -4.85 3.55
CA SER A 73 -16.20 -3.40 3.79
C SER A 73 -16.66 -3.08 5.21
N SER A 74 -17.63 -3.84 5.73
CA SER A 74 -18.14 -3.72 7.09
C SER A 74 -17.08 -4.00 8.15
N LEU A 75 -16.26 -5.03 7.94
CA LEU A 75 -15.16 -5.37 8.84
C LEU A 75 -14.05 -4.31 8.81
N ARG A 76 -13.75 -3.76 7.62
CA ARG A 76 -12.80 -2.64 7.49
C ARG A 76 -13.29 -1.40 8.24
N GLN A 77 -14.55 -1.01 8.06
CA GLN A 77 -15.14 0.13 8.76
C GLN A 77 -15.12 -0.05 10.27
N LEU A 78 -15.50 -1.24 10.77
CA LEU A 78 -15.43 -1.58 12.19
C LEU A 78 -14.00 -1.40 12.73
N ARG A 79 -13.00 -1.97 12.05
CA ARG A 79 -11.59 -1.89 12.47
C ARG A 79 -11.05 -0.46 12.44
N LEU A 80 -11.43 0.36 11.46
CA LEU A 80 -11.03 1.77 11.39
C LEU A 80 -11.65 2.59 12.52
N GLY A 81 -12.93 2.37 12.84
CA GLY A 81 -13.60 3.06 13.95
C GLY A 81 -12.97 2.77 15.33
N LEU A 82 -12.37 1.60 15.50
CA LEU A 82 -11.70 1.19 16.74
C LEU A 82 -10.24 1.66 16.85
N ARG A 83 -9.63 2.18 15.78
CA ARG A 83 -8.19 2.54 15.76
C ARG A 83 -7.86 3.80 16.56
N GLY A 84 -8.86 4.66 16.82
CA GLY A 84 -8.65 5.92 17.54
C GLY A 84 -7.95 6.98 16.70
N ASP A 85 -8.20 7.02 15.39
CA ASP A 85 -7.67 8.07 14.51
C ASP A 85 -8.28 9.45 14.84
N ILE A 86 -7.47 10.50 14.67
CA ILE A 86 -7.91 11.90 14.80
C ILE A 86 -8.91 12.23 13.68
N SER A 87 -8.66 11.73 12.49
CA SER A 87 -9.59 11.83 11.37
C SER A 87 -9.49 10.60 10.48
N VAL A 88 -10.65 10.16 10.00
CA VAL A 88 -10.81 9.11 8.99
C VAL A 88 -11.36 9.75 7.72
N VAL A 89 -10.80 9.38 6.57
CA VAL A 89 -11.36 9.75 5.26
C VAL A 89 -12.14 8.56 4.75
N GLU A 90 -13.46 8.72 4.65
CA GLU A 90 -14.33 7.74 4.03
C GLU A 90 -14.48 8.06 2.54
N ASN A 91 -14.44 7.03 1.68
CA ASN A 91 -14.63 7.15 0.23
C ASN A 91 -13.66 8.13 -0.44
N SER A 92 -12.38 8.09 -0.09
CA SER A 92 -11.37 8.90 -0.76
C SER A 92 -11.35 8.62 -2.27
N ALA A 93 -11.01 9.61 -3.09
CA ALA A 93 -10.77 9.38 -4.52
C ALA A 93 -9.70 8.31 -4.74
N LEU A 94 -8.72 8.24 -3.83
CA LEU A 94 -7.66 7.23 -3.78
C LEU A 94 -8.22 5.81 -3.57
N ASP A 95 -9.29 5.61 -2.79
CA ASP A 95 -9.91 4.28 -2.63
C ASP A 95 -10.50 3.77 -3.96
N LEU A 96 -10.97 4.68 -4.84
CA LEU A 96 -11.43 4.31 -6.19
C LEU A 96 -10.25 4.00 -7.11
N GLN A 97 -9.16 4.76 -7.03
CA GLN A 97 -7.92 4.51 -7.79
C GLN A 97 -7.35 3.13 -7.45
N MET A 98 -7.25 2.78 -6.16
CA MET A 98 -6.80 1.47 -5.70
C MET A 98 -7.59 0.29 -6.29
N ARG A 99 -8.87 0.48 -6.64
CA ARG A 99 -9.66 -0.57 -7.31
C ARG A 99 -9.18 -0.85 -8.73
N ARG A 100 -8.69 0.17 -9.44
CA ARG A 100 -8.26 0.09 -10.85
C ARG A 100 -6.86 -0.45 -11.06
N ILE A 101 -6.01 -0.43 -10.03
CA ILE A 101 -4.68 -1.04 -10.05
C ILE A 101 -4.80 -2.56 -10.25
N ASP A 102 -4.05 -3.18 -11.15
CA ASP A 102 -4.07 -4.64 -11.25
C ASP A 102 -3.27 -5.31 -10.14
N ALA A 103 -3.73 -6.49 -9.70
CA ALA A 103 -3.07 -7.26 -8.66
C ALA A 103 -2.44 -8.52 -9.26
N ASP A 104 -1.17 -8.77 -8.95
CA ASP A 104 -0.53 -10.06 -9.21
C ASP A 104 -1.04 -11.15 -8.23
N TYR A 105 -1.43 -10.73 -7.02
CA TYR A 105 -2.02 -11.61 -6.02
C TYR A 105 -3.07 -10.88 -5.17
N VAL A 106 -4.18 -11.56 -4.87
CA VAL A 106 -5.22 -11.06 -3.97
C VAL A 106 -5.22 -11.89 -2.69
N LEU A 107 -4.98 -11.24 -1.55
CA LEU A 107 -4.97 -11.84 -0.22
C LEU A 107 -6.26 -11.45 0.54
N PRO A 108 -7.17 -12.40 0.82
CA PRO A 108 -8.35 -12.12 1.63
C PRO A 108 -8.01 -11.99 3.14
N ASN A 109 -8.58 -10.99 3.81
CA ASN A 109 -8.36 -10.59 5.21
C ASN A 109 -9.68 -10.38 5.98
N SER A 110 -10.69 -11.20 5.66
CA SER A 110 -11.97 -11.23 6.39
C SER A 110 -11.98 -12.23 7.56
N GLY A 111 -10.83 -12.82 7.88
CA GLY A 111 -10.65 -13.82 8.94
C GLY A 111 -9.96 -13.30 10.19
N SER A 112 -9.52 -14.24 11.03
CA SER A 112 -8.72 -13.97 12.23
C SER A 112 -7.28 -13.57 11.88
N LEU A 113 -6.58 -12.93 12.83
CA LEU A 113 -5.16 -12.61 12.67
C LEU A 113 -4.30 -13.86 12.44
N ALA A 114 -4.66 -15.00 13.05
CA ALA A 114 -3.95 -16.26 12.83
C ALA A 114 -4.08 -16.75 11.38
N GLN A 115 -5.28 -16.67 10.81
CA GLN A 115 -5.52 -16.99 9.40
C GLN A 115 -4.77 -16.01 8.47
N LEU A 116 -4.77 -14.71 8.80
CA LEU A 116 -4.00 -13.72 8.04
C LEU A 116 -2.50 -14.04 8.04
N LYS A 117 -1.92 -14.37 9.20
CA LYS A 117 -0.50 -14.75 9.32
C LYS A 117 -0.14 -15.95 8.43
N GLN A 118 -0.99 -16.98 8.42
CA GLN A 118 -0.81 -18.16 7.55
C GLN A 118 -0.84 -17.78 6.06
N ARG A 119 -1.80 -16.93 5.66
CA ARG A 119 -1.93 -16.46 4.27
C ARG A 119 -0.74 -15.59 3.84
N VAL A 120 -0.28 -14.69 4.70
CA VAL A 120 0.91 -13.86 4.44
C VAL A 120 2.15 -14.73 4.24
N ALA A 121 2.33 -15.80 5.01
CA ALA A 121 3.45 -16.73 4.83
C ALA A 121 3.41 -17.44 3.46
N VAL A 122 2.22 -17.77 2.93
CA VAL A 122 2.05 -18.31 1.57
C VAL A 122 2.44 -17.28 0.53
N VAL A 123 1.96 -16.03 0.67
CA VAL A 123 2.29 -14.94 -0.27
C VAL A 123 3.77 -14.62 -0.28
N GLY A 124 4.43 -14.63 0.88
CA GLY A 124 5.89 -14.46 0.97
C GLY A 124 6.65 -15.49 0.13
N ARG A 125 6.26 -16.77 0.17
CA ARG A 125 6.86 -17.80 -0.69
C ARG A 125 6.56 -17.57 -2.17
N TRP A 126 5.31 -17.25 -2.51
CA TRP A 126 4.92 -16.96 -3.88
C TRP A 126 5.72 -15.79 -4.50
N ALA A 127 5.87 -14.69 -3.76
CA ALA A 127 6.59 -13.50 -4.22
C ALA A 127 8.07 -13.82 -4.50
N MET A 128 8.71 -14.58 -3.60
CA MET A 128 10.10 -14.99 -3.76
C MET A 128 10.31 -15.93 -4.96
N HIS A 129 9.38 -16.84 -5.24
CA HIS A 129 9.46 -17.72 -6.41
C HIS A 129 9.22 -16.98 -7.74
N GLY A 130 8.33 -15.98 -7.76
CA GLY A 130 8.09 -15.15 -8.94
C GLY A 130 9.30 -14.28 -9.29
N ALA A 131 9.94 -13.69 -8.29
CA ALA A 131 11.15 -12.88 -8.46
C ALA A 131 12.32 -13.67 -9.10
N GLN A 132 12.49 -14.93 -8.70
CA GLN A 132 13.56 -15.80 -9.23
C GLN A 132 13.42 -16.09 -10.73
N ARG A 133 12.18 -16.18 -11.26
CA ARG A 133 11.99 -16.45 -12.70
C ARG A 133 12.31 -15.24 -13.58
N ARG A 134 12.05 -14.01 -13.11
CA ARG A 134 12.33 -12.78 -13.88
C ARG A 134 13.81 -12.44 -13.95
N ILE A 135 14.62 -12.91 -13.00
CA ILE A 135 16.09 -12.73 -13.01
C ILE A 135 16.77 -13.74 -13.95
N ALA A 136 16.14 -14.88 -14.22
CA ALA A 136 16.68 -15.97 -15.03
C ALA A 136 16.31 -15.89 -16.53
N SER A 137 15.60 -14.85 -16.95
CA SER A 137 15.14 -14.57 -18.31
C SER A 137 15.75 -13.28 -18.83
#